data_AF-A0A1B6PHA8-F1
#
_entry.id   AF-A0A1B6PHA8-F1
#
_cell.length_a   1.000
_cell.length_b   1.000
_cell.length_c   1.000
_cell.angle_alpha   90.00
_cell.angle_beta   90.00
_cell.angle_gamma   90.00
#
_symmetry.space_group_name_H-M   'P 1'
#
loop_
_entity.id
_entity.type
_entity.pdbx_description
1 polymer ?
#
loop_
_entity_poly.entity_id
_entity_poly.type
_entity_poly.pdbx_seq_one_letter_code
_entity_poly.pdbx_strand_id
1 'polypeptide(L)'
;MEGGGGGGESPNGVVIDPVGLRGEDYDFDAELNDVVCALCGDGGDLLCCEGPCLRSFHATRASGHPSGCRSLGFTEAQVEAMQNFICHSCRNRQHRCASCGIRGSSGVGNHPQVFRCNHETCGRFYHASCISAELHPGDPAEAGRCRVRVAAGRPFWCRRPHRPRMGGIFY
;
A
#
# COMPACT_ATOMS: atom_id res chain seq x y z
N MET A 1 3.35 7.10 56.88
CA MET A 1 2.43 7.76 55.93
C MET A 1 2.99 9.15 55.70
N GLU A 2 3.84 9.23 54.67
CA GLU A 2 3.63 10.01 53.42
C GLU A 2 4.25 11.40 53.60
N GLY A 3 5.35 11.75 52.92
CA GLY A 3 5.42 12.14 51.51
C GLY A 3 5.44 13.68 51.46
N GLY A 4 6.14 14.43 50.63
CA GLY A 4 7.02 14.26 49.48
C GLY A 4 7.38 15.70 49.04
N GLY A 5 8.53 15.90 48.40
CA GLY A 5 9.09 17.22 48.09
C GLY A 5 8.42 17.95 46.91
N GLY A 6 8.69 19.25 46.82
CA GLY A 6 8.45 20.08 45.65
C GLY A 6 9.54 21.15 45.55
N GLY A 7 10.38 21.05 44.53
CA GLY A 7 11.33 22.08 44.13
C GLY A 7 10.96 22.51 42.71
N GLY A 8 10.63 23.78 42.54
CA GLY A 8 10.36 24.37 41.24
C GLY A 8 11.58 25.05 40.66
N GLU A 9 11.55 25.30 39.36
CA GLU A 9 12.26 26.42 38.76
C GLU A 9 11.63 26.82 37.42
N SER A 10 11.86 28.08 37.11
CA SER A 10 11.12 28.97 36.22
C SER A 10 11.83 29.17 34.87
N PRO A 11 11.24 29.92 33.92
CA PRO A 11 11.37 29.68 32.49
C PRO A 11 12.46 30.54 31.81
N ASN A 12 12.91 30.05 30.65
CA ASN A 12 13.68 30.72 29.59
C ASN A 12 15.19 30.85 29.78
N GLY A 13 15.92 29.83 29.33
CA GLY A 13 17.34 29.91 28.96
C GLY A 13 17.59 29.13 27.67
N VAL A 14 17.62 29.82 26.53
CA VAL A 14 18.16 29.27 25.28
C VAL A 14 19.65 29.03 25.48
N VAL A 15 20.09 27.79 25.29
CA VAL A 15 21.49 27.44 25.08
C VAL A 15 21.55 26.59 23.82
N ILE A 16 22.14 27.11 22.76
CA ILE A 16 22.58 26.33 21.61
C ILE A 16 24.05 26.02 21.86
N ASP A 17 24.40 24.74 22.05
CA ASP A 17 25.58 24.05 21.48
C ASP A 17 25.79 22.68 22.16
N PRO A 18 26.65 21.77 21.65
CA PRO A 18 26.88 21.34 20.26
C PRO A 18 26.78 19.80 20.15
N VAL A 19 26.95 19.29 18.95
CA VAL A 19 26.99 17.86 18.56
C VAL A 19 27.69 16.94 19.57
N GLY A 20 26.98 15.90 20.03
CA GLY A 20 27.51 14.78 20.81
C GLY A 20 26.67 13.52 20.61
N LEU A 21 26.96 12.79 19.52
CA LEU A 21 26.36 11.50 19.17
C LEU A 21 26.33 10.52 20.35
N ARG A 22 25.13 10.05 20.72
CA ARG A 22 24.93 8.68 21.23
C ARG A 22 23.47 8.29 20.99
N GLY A 23 23.33 7.26 20.15
CA GLY A 23 22.09 6.89 19.50
C GLY A 23 20.97 6.57 20.47
N GLU A 24 19.83 7.19 20.20
CA GLU A 24 18.52 6.72 20.57
C GLU A 24 17.84 6.33 19.25
N ASP A 25 17.70 5.03 19.09
CA ASP A 25 16.72 4.32 18.28
C ASP A 25 15.45 5.11 17.98
N TYR A 26 15.50 5.90 16.91
CA TYR A 26 14.28 6.31 16.21
C TYR A 26 13.63 5.04 15.66
N ASP A 27 12.65 4.53 16.41
CA ASP A 27 11.76 3.44 16.01
C ASP A 27 10.94 3.89 14.77
N PHE A 28 11.57 3.78 13.59
CA PHE A 28 10.97 4.03 12.28
C PHE A 28 9.99 2.92 11.87
N ASP A 29 9.76 1.92 12.74
CA ASP A 29 9.12 0.65 12.39
C ASP A 29 7.59 0.63 12.61
N ALA A 30 7.00 1.63 13.28
CA ALA A 30 5.57 1.59 13.58
C ALA A 30 4.65 1.87 12.36
N GLU A 31 5.16 2.48 11.28
CA GLU A 31 4.35 2.83 10.09
C GLU A 31 4.71 2.00 8.82
N LEU A 32 5.78 1.21 8.85
CA LEU A 32 6.14 0.27 7.77
C LEU A 32 5.36 -1.05 7.85
N ASN A 33 4.81 -1.37 9.03
CA ASN A 33 4.18 -2.65 9.33
C ASN A 33 2.88 -2.93 8.55
N ASP A 34 2.33 -1.93 7.85
CA ASP A 34 1.18 -2.12 6.96
C ASP A 34 1.56 -2.70 5.59
N VAL A 35 2.86 -2.74 5.25
CA VAL A 35 3.36 -3.23 3.96
C VAL A 35 3.54 -4.74 4.01
N VAL A 36 2.51 -5.45 3.57
CA VAL A 36 2.52 -6.92 3.46
C VAL A 36 2.81 -7.41 2.05
N CYS A 37 3.36 -8.63 1.96
CA CYS A 37 3.53 -9.37 0.73
C CYS A 37 2.18 -9.73 0.12
N ALA A 38 1.96 -9.39 -1.15
CA ALA A 38 0.73 -9.69 -1.86
C ALA A 38 0.51 -11.18 -2.18
N LEU A 39 1.46 -12.06 -1.85
CA LEU A 39 1.36 -13.51 -2.06
C LEU A 39 0.99 -14.28 -0.79
N CYS A 40 1.60 -13.95 0.35
CA CYS A 40 1.37 -14.65 1.63
C CYS A 40 0.65 -13.81 2.68
N GLY A 41 0.68 -12.47 2.57
CA GLY A 41 0.09 -11.57 3.56
C GLY A 41 1.02 -11.19 4.71
N ASP A 42 2.26 -11.67 4.71
CA ASP A 42 3.24 -11.36 5.76
C ASP A 42 4.19 -10.22 5.36
N GLY A 43 4.74 -9.54 6.37
CA GLY A 43 5.76 -8.50 6.21
C GLY A 43 7.17 -9.05 5.95
N GLY A 44 8.19 -8.22 6.23
CA GLY A 44 9.61 -8.54 6.08
C GLY A 44 10.26 -7.83 4.88
N ASP A 45 11.28 -8.45 4.29
CA ASP A 45 12.01 -7.88 3.16
C ASP A 45 11.19 -7.97 1.86
N LEU A 46 10.61 -6.84 1.47
CA LEU A 46 9.68 -6.76 0.34
C LEU A 46 10.15 -5.80 -0.76
N LEU A 47 9.99 -6.26 -1.99
CA LEU A 47 10.17 -5.47 -3.20
C LEU A 47 8.82 -4.87 -3.64
N CYS A 48 8.78 -3.54 -3.78
CA CYS A 48 7.58 -2.80 -4.14
C CYS A 48 7.42 -2.67 -5.65
N CYS A 49 6.25 -3.01 -6.17
CA CYS A 49 5.94 -2.82 -7.59
C CYS A 49 5.61 -1.34 -7.87
N GLU A 50 6.39 -0.69 -8.72
CA GLU A 50 6.17 0.70 -9.17
C GLU A 50 5.00 0.85 -10.15
N GLY A 51 4.48 -0.27 -10.63
CA GLY A 51 3.25 -0.29 -11.42
C GLY A 51 2.03 0.19 -10.61
N PRO A 52 0.88 0.39 -11.29
CA PRO A 52 -0.31 0.98 -10.67
C PRO A 52 -0.92 0.14 -9.53
N CYS A 53 -0.46 -1.09 -9.31
CA CYS A 53 -0.96 -1.94 -8.24
C CYS A 53 -0.38 -1.63 -6.86
N LEU A 54 0.78 -0.97 -6.77
CA LEU A 54 1.43 -0.59 -5.50
C LEU A 54 1.60 -1.74 -4.50
N ARG A 55 1.69 -2.98 -5.02
CA ARG A 55 1.82 -4.19 -4.19
C ARG A 55 3.29 -4.53 -3.95
N SER A 56 3.55 -5.13 -2.80
CA SER A 56 4.89 -5.54 -2.38
C SER A 56 5.00 -7.07 -2.34
N PHE A 57 6.22 -7.59 -2.50
CA PHE A 57 6.47 -9.03 -2.67
C PHE A 57 7.82 -9.44 -2.08
N HIS A 58 7.89 -10.59 -1.43
CA HIS A 58 9.19 -11.22 -1.12
C HIS A 58 9.95 -11.49 -2.42
N ALA A 59 11.11 -10.86 -2.60
CA ALA A 59 11.86 -10.96 -3.85
C ALA A 59 12.59 -12.30 -3.98
N THR A 60 13.25 -12.72 -2.91
CA THR A 60 14.10 -13.91 -2.85
C THR A 60 13.44 -15.02 -2.04
N ARG A 61 13.87 -16.27 -2.24
CA ARG A 61 13.41 -17.39 -1.41
C ARG A 61 13.75 -17.22 0.06
N ALA A 62 14.91 -16.63 0.38
CA ALA A 62 15.32 -16.36 1.75
C ALA A 62 14.32 -15.43 2.45
N SER A 63 13.95 -14.32 1.80
CA SER A 63 12.95 -13.38 2.34
C SER A 63 11.56 -14.00 2.53
N GLY A 64 11.18 -14.95 1.68
CA GLY A 64 9.89 -15.65 1.78
C GLY A 64 9.89 -16.88 2.69
N HIS A 65 11.05 -17.41 3.08
CA HIS A 65 11.17 -18.66 3.83
C HIS A 65 10.49 -18.63 5.21
N PRO A 66 10.61 -17.55 6.02
CA PRO A 66 9.98 -17.49 7.34
C PRO A 66 8.45 -17.68 7.30
N SER A 67 7.82 -17.29 6.18
CA SER A 67 6.37 -17.39 5.95
C SER A 67 5.95 -18.54 5.03
N GLY A 68 6.89 -19.33 4.49
CA GLY A 68 6.60 -20.30 3.44
C GLY A 68 6.13 -19.65 2.13
N CYS A 69 6.40 -18.37 1.93
CA CYS A 69 6.02 -17.62 0.75
C CYS A 69 6.77 -18.15 -0.49
N ARG A 70 6.04 -18.35 -1.59
CA ARG A 70 6.62 -18.71 -2.89
C ARG A 70 7.68 -17.72 -3.38
N SER A 71 7.63 -16.46 -2.91
CA SER A 71 8.46 -15.33 -3.37
C SER A 71 8.37 -15.10 -4.89
N LEU A 72 9.10 -14.10 -5.39
CA LEU A 72 9.28 -13.89 -6.83
C LEU A 72 10.40 -14.76 -7.42
N GLY A 73 11.29 -15.30 -6.58
CA GLY A 73 12.36 -16.20 -6.99
C GLY A 73 13.58 -15.49 -7.61
N PHE A 74 13.75 -14.19 -7.37
CA PHE A 74 14.97 -13.48 -7.76
C PHE A 74 16.15 -13.87 -6.86
N THR A 75 17.36 -13.69 -7.38
CA THR A 75 18.59 -13.72 -6.56
C THR A 75 18.83 -12.35 -5.92
N GLU A 76 19.62 -12.31 -4.84
CA GLU A 76 19.99 -11.04 -4.19
C GLU A 76 20.66 -10.08 -5.17
N ALA A 77 21.65 -10.55 -5.94
CA ALA A 77 22.31 -9.75 -6.98
C ALA A 77 21.33 -9.21 -8.06
N GLN A 78 20.28 -9.97 -8.41
CA GLN A 78 19.25 -9.47 -9.33
C GLN A 78 18.41 -8.37 -8.70
N VAL A 79 18.13 -8.46 -7.40
CA VAL A 79 17.37 -7.43 -6.66
C VAL A 79 18.22 -6.17 -6.52
N GLU A 80 19.50 -6.29 -6.17
CA GLU A 80 20.44 -5.17 -6.05
C GLU A 80 20.64 -4.43 -7.38
N ALA A 81 20.70 -5.17 -8.50
CA ALA A 81 20.80 -4.58 -9.83
C ALA A 81 19.48 -3.97 -10.34
N MET A 82 18.35 -4.25 -9.68
CA MET A 82 17.03 -3.83 -10.14
C MET A 82 16.74 -2.40 -9.69
N GLN A 83 16.85 -1.47 -10.63
CA GLN A 83 16.48 -0.07 -10.39
C GLN A 83 14.96 0.08 -10.18
N ASN A 84 14.17 -0.57 -11.04
CA ASN A 84 12.71 -0.47 -10.99
C ASN A 84 12.06 -1.85 -11.12
N PHE A 85 11.10 -2.14 -10.24
CA PHE A 85 10.36 -3.40 -10.26
C PHE A 85 8.92 -3.22 -10.74
N ILE A 86 8.54 -3.98 -11.77
CA ILE A 86 7.16 -4.10 -12.24
C ILE A 86 6.71 -5.55 -12.16
N CYS A 87 5.71 -5.83 -11.31
CA CYS A 87 5.21 -7.20 -11.15
C CYS A 87 4.57 -7.74 -12.43
N HIS A 88 4.53 -9.07 -12.58
CA HIS A 88 3.97 -9.76 -13.74
C HIS A 88 2.53 -9.32 -14.07
N SER A 89 1.71 -9.02 -13.07
CA SER A 89 0.33 -8.55 -13.29
C SER A 89 0.29 -7.16 -13.95
N CYS A 90 1.15 -6.23 -13.51
CA CYS A 90 1.26 -4.91 -14.12
C CYS A 90 1.88 -4.98 -15.52
N ARG A 91 2.94 -5.79 -15.70
CA ARG A 91 3.60 -6.00 -17.01
C ARG A 91 2.61 -6.47 -18.08
N ASN A 92 1.72 -7.40 -17.70
CA ASN A 92 0.71 -7.96 -18.59
C ASN A 92 -0.64 -7.23 -18.55
N ARG A 93 -0.75 -6.14 -17.77
CA ARG A 93 -1.99 -5.38 -17.55
C ARG A 93 -3.17 -6.26 -17.12
N GLN A 94 -2.92 -7.32 -16.38
CA GLN A 94 -3.93 -8.26 -15.88
C GLN A 94 -3.95 -8.20 -14.36
N HIS A 95 -4.99 -7.60 -13.80
CA HIS A 95 -5.13 -7.40 -12.36
C HIS A 95 -6.32 -8.17 -11.81
N ARG A 96 -6.22 -8.56 -10.54
CA ARG A 96 -7.27 -9.28 -9.84
C ARG A 96 -8.25 -8.27 -9.26
N CYS A 97 -9.55 -8.51 -9.45
CA CYS A 97 -10.58 -7.77 -8.73
C CYS A 97 -10.47 -8.03 -7.23
N ALA A 98 -10.37 -6.98 -6.41
CA ALA A 98 -10.26 -7.10 -4.96
C ALA A 98 -11.57 -7.53 -4.27
N SER A 99 -12.70 -7.44 -4.99
CA SER A 99 -14.01 -7.87 -4.49
C SER A 99 -14.28 -9.35 -4.77
N CYS A 100 -14.16 -9.80 -6.03
CA CYS A 100 -14.47 -11.19 -6.42
C CYS A 100 -13.27 -12.11 -6.64
N GLY A 101 -12.05 -11.58 -6.64
CA GLY A 101 -10.84 -12.39 -6.84
C GLY A 101 -10.59 -12.85 -8.28
N ILE A 102 -11.43 -12.53 -9.26
CA ILE A 102 -11.24 -12.92 -10.67
C ILE A 102 -10.28 -11.94 -11.37
N ARG A 103 -9.44 -12.42 -12.28
CA ARG A 103 -8.51 -11.61 -13.09
C ARG A 103 -9.24 -10.96 -14.26
N GLY A 104 -8.92 -9.70 -14.54
CA GLY A 104 -9.38 -8.99 -15.74
C GLY A 104 -8.29 -8.10 -16.33
N SER A 105 -8.50 -7.72 -17.59
CA SER A 105 -7.65 -6.76 -18.29
C SER A 105 -7.84 -5.34 -17.72
N SER A 106 -6.74 -4.61 -17.56
CA SER A 106 -6.69 -3.20 -17.16
C SER A 106 -6.07 -2.31 -18.25
N GLY A 107 -5.86 -2.85 -19.45
CA GLY A 107 -5.19 -2.14 -20.52
C GLY A 107 -6.06 -1.09 -21.18
N VAL A 108 -5.50 0.11 -21.36
CA VAL A 108 -6.06 1.20 -22.17
C VAL A 108 -6.05 0.74 -23.64
N GLY A 109 -7.22 0.44 -24.22
CA GLY A 109 -7.37 0.02 -25.62
C GLY A 109 -8.15 -1.30 -25.85
N ASN A 110 -8.10 -2.24 -24.90
CA ASN A 110 -8.74 -3.57 -25.06
C ASN A 110 -9.97 -3.75 -24.17
N HIS A 111 -10.89 -2.78 -24.14
CA HIS A 111 -12.09 -2.78 -23.28
C HIS A 111 -11.76 -3.22 -21.84
N PRO A 112 -11.19 -2.34 -21.00
CA PRO A 112 -10.74 -2.72 -19.66
C PRO A 112 -11.88 -3.38 -18.87
N GLN A 113 -11.57 -4.53 -18.29
CA GLN A 113 -12.51 -5.31 -17.49
C GLN A 113 -12.42 -4.89 -16.02
N VAL A 114 -11.22 -4.51 -15.56
CA VAL A 114 -10.98 -4.02 -14.20
C VAL A 114 -10.42 -2.60 -14.21
N PHE A 115 -10.85 -1.84 -13.22
CA PHE A 115 -10.57 -0.42 -13.06
C PHE A 115 -9.91 -0.18 -11.70
N ARG A 116 -8.93 0.71 -11.65
CA ARG A 116 -8.21 1.03 -10.42
C ARG A 116 -9.03 2.00 -9.57
N CYS A 117 -9.03 1.80 -8.26
CA CYS A 117 -9.44 2.85 -7.32
C CYS A 117 -8.62 4.13 -7.56
N ASN A 118 -9.26 5.28 -7.52
CA ASN A 118 -8.62 6.58 -7.75
C ASN A 118 -7.84 7.10 -6.54
N HIS A 119 -7.94 6.44 -5.37
CA HIS A 119 -7.12 6.80 -4.22
C HIS A 119 -5.65 6.47 -4.47
N GLU A 120 -4.77 7.45 -4.26
CA GLU A 120 -3.36 7.38 -4.66
C GLU A 120 -2.60 6.22 -4.00
N THR A 121 -2.92 5.88 -2.75
CA THR A 121 -2.28 4.79 -2.00
C THR A 121 -3.01 3.44 -2.06
N CYS A 122 -4.08 3.31 -2.86
CA CYS A 122 -4.90 2.09 -2.83
C CYS A 122 -4.34 0.96 -3.69
N GLY A 123 -4.04 1.24 -4.96
CA GLY A 123 -3.54 0.25 -5.92
C GLY A 123 -4.50 -0.91 -6.25
N ARG A 124 -5.69 -0.98 -5.65
CA ARG A 124 -6.67 -2.06 -5.86
C ARG A 124 -7.45 -1.86 -7.17
N PHE A 125 -7.77 -2.98 -7.80
CA PHE A 125 -8.55 -3.06 -9.04
C PHE A 125 -9.89 -3.74 -8.80
N TYR A 126 -10.91 -3.35 -9.57
CA TYR A 126 -12.27 -3.86 -9.43
C TYR A 126 -12.96 -3.99 -10.78
N HIS A 127 -13.79 -5.01 -10.97
CA HIS A 127 -14.77 -4.99 -12.05
C HIS A 127 -15.80 -3.88 -11.78
N ALA A 128 -16.26 -3.21 -12.84
CA ALA A 128 -17.28 -2.16 -12.73
C ALA A 128 -18.55 -2.65 -12.01
N SER A 129 -18.99 -3.89 -12.27
CA SER A 129 -20.13 -4.50 -11.57
C SER A 129 -19.84 -4.75 -10.09
N CYS A 130 -18.68 -5.31 -9.74
CA CYS A 130 -18.32 -5.63 -8.36
C CYS A 130 -18.23 -4.37 -7.49
N ILE A 131 -17.50 -3.34 -7.96
CA ILE A 131 -17.37 -2.12 -7.16
C ILE A 131 -18.69 -1.37 -7.02
N SER A 132 -19.54 -1.38 -8.04
CA SER A 132 -20.83 -0.69 -7.97
C SER A 132 -21.77 -1.32 -6.94
N ALA A 133 -21.79 -2.64 -6.86
CA ALA A 133 -22.53 -3.37 -5.84
C ALA A 133 -21.95 -3.12 -4.43
N GLU A 134 -20.63 -3.04 -4.30
CA GLU A 134 -19.97 -2.70 -3.03
C GLU A 134 -20.25 -1.25 -2.60
N LEU A 135 -20.31 -0.31 -3.55
CA LEU A 135 -20.56 1.11 -3.27
C LEU A 135 -22.01 1.42 -2.95
N HIS A 136 -22.97 0.71 -3.56
CA HIS A 136 -24.41 1.00 -3.42
C HIS A 136 -25.18 -0.27 -3.02
N PRO A 137 -24.92 -0.84 -1.83
CA PRO A 137 -25.66 -1.99 -1.34
C PRO A 137 -27.12 -1.59 -1.11
N GLY A 138 -28.05 -2.34 -1.70
CA GLY A 138 -29.49 -2.09 -1.55
C GLY A 138 -30.09 -1.04 -2.50
N ASP A 139 -29.29 -0.41 -3.38
CA ASP A 139 -29.79 0.48 -4.44
C ASP A 139 -29.32 -0.01 -5.82
N PRO A 140 -30.08 -0.93 -6.46
CA PRO A 140 -29.73 -1.45 -7.78
C PRO A 140 -29.69 -0.36 -8.87
N ALA A 141 -30.48 0.71 -8.72
CA ALA A 141 -30.55 1.78 -9.71
C ALA A 141 -29.27 2.63 -9.69
N GLU A 142 -28.80 3.05 -8.51
CA GLU A 142 -27.51 3.75 -8.40
C GLU A 142 -26.33 2.81 -8.69
N ALA A 143 -26.38 1.54 -8.28
CA ALA A 143 -25.36 0.56 -8.67
C ALA A 143 -25.26 0.42 -10.20
N GLY A 144 -26.38 0.42 -10.91
CA GLY A 144 -26.43 0.44 -12.38
C GLY A 144 -25.77 1.69 -12.96
N ARG A 145 -26.11 2.88 -12.45
CA ARG A 145 -25.49 4.15 -12.88
C ARG A 145 -23.99 4.18 -12.60
N CYS A 146 -23.58 3.74 -11.41
CA CYS A 146 -22.17 3.64 -11.03
C CYS A 146 -21.41 2.69 -11.97
N ARG A 147 -21.98 1.54 -12.30
CA ARG A 147 -21.35 0.55 -13.21
C ARG A 147 -21.06 1.16 -14.57
N VAL A 148 -22.02 1.86 -15.16
CA VAL A 148 -21.85 2.53 -16.46
C VAL A 148 -20.77 3.61 -16.39
N ARG A 149 -20.76 4.43 -15.32
CA ARG A 149 -19.73 5.46 -15.11
C ARG A 149 -18.33 4.86 -15.00
N VAL A 150 -18.16 3.82 -14.18
CA VAL A 150 -16.85 3.15 -14.00
C VAL A 150 -16.41 2.47 -15.29
N ALA A 151 -17.31 1.80 -16.01
CA ALA A 151 -17.00 1.17 -17.29
C ALA A 151 -16.56 2.17 -18.38
N ALA A 152 -17.07 3.41 -18.31
CA ALA A 152 -16.63 4.52 -19.15
C ALA A 152 -15.30 5.16 -18.68
N GLY A 153 -14.65 4.61 -17.65
CA GLY A 153 -13.37 5.10 -17.13
C GLY A 153 -13.48 6.28 -16.17
N ARG A 154 -14.69 6.61 -15.67
CA ARG A 154 -14.82 7.67 -14.66
C ARG A 154 -14.20 7.24 -13.33
N PRO A 155 -13.55 8.16 -12.60
CA PRO A 155 -12.90 7.83 -11.34
C PRO A 155 -13.93 7.40 -10.28
N PHE A 156 -13.47 6.53 -9.38
CA PHE A 156 -14.23 6.10 -8.20
C PHE A 156 -13.27 5.84 -7.04
N TRP A 157 -13.79 5.89 -5.82
CA TRP A 157 -13.07 5.49 -4.61
C TRP A 157 -13.73 4.26 -4.01
N CYS A 158 -12.95 3.23 -3.64
CA CYS A 158 -13.50 2.05 -2.98
C CYS A 158 -13.78 2.30 -1.49
N ARG A 159 -14.65 1.49 -0.89
CA ARG A 159 -14.99 1.57 0.55
C ARG A 159 -13.95 0.95 1.47
N ARG A 160 -12.97 0.24 0.92
CA ARG A 160 -11.95 -0.44 1.72
C ARG A 160 -10.98 0.58 2.34
N PRO A 161 -10.45 0.32 3.54
CA PRO A 161 -9.42 1.14 4.16
C PRO A 161 -8.25 1.37 3.19
N HIS A 162 -7.87 2.64 3.04
CA HIS A 162 -6.72 3.08 2.27
C HIS A 162 -5.54 3.24 3.22
N ARG A 163 -4.32 2.94 2.76
CA ARG A 163 -3.12 3.19 3.56
C ARG A 163 -2.95 4.72 3.75
N PRO A 164 -2.61 5.19 4.96
CA PRO A 164 -2.25 6.57 5.15
C PRO A 164 -1.06 6.91 4.24
N ARG A 165 -1.03 8.15 3.75
CA ARG A 165 0.16 8.65 3.05
C ARG A 165 1.22 8.84 4.13
N MET A 166 2.39 8.21 3.99
CA MET A 166 3.54 8.61 4.81
C MET A 166 3.75 10.11 4.61
N GLY A 167 3.92 10.82 5.73
CA GLY A 167 3.73 12.27 5.86
C GLY A 167 4.36 13.09 4.73
N GLY A 168 3.51 13.87 4.06
CA GLY A 168 3.97 15.07 3.39
C GLY A 168 4.20 16.13 4.46
N ILE A 169 5.46 16.36 4.81
CA ILE A 169 5.85 17.60 5.47
C ILE A 169 5.62 18.68 4.41
N PHE A 170 4.52 19.42 4.52
CA PHE A 170 4.36 20.65 3.78
C PHE A 170 5.24 21.69 4.49
N TYR A 171 6.19 22.25 3.74
CA TYR A 171 7.00 23.40 4.16
C TYR A 171 6.12 24.61 4.48
#